data_AF-A3U9N7-F1
#
_entry.id   AF-A3U9N7-F1
#
_cell.length_a   1.000
_cell.length_b   1.000
_cell.length_c   1.000
_cell.angle_alpha   90.00
_cell.angle_beta   90.00
_cell.angle_gamma   90.00
#
_symmetry.space_group_name_H-M   'P 1'
#
loop_
_entity.id
_entity.type
_entity.pdbx_description
1 polymer ?
#
loop_
_entity_poly.entity_id
_entity_poly.type
_entity_poly.pdbx_seq_one_letter_code
_entity_poly.pdbx_strand_id
1 'polypeptide(L)'
;MKYIYLLIIGLLITACANRKSYQDYVLHESGITALKLKSGNTLNVLEIRYPPKLAKKDLSHEMYKVYGKWDDSVSINRSKPLLIWDNIKLLSWSNEPYTIGVSGDNYKAKTYKINKKQQYHEINYNSFFILNAKGEDIILKHSAEKDSIINTIFNLMEFDRSII
;
A
#
# COMPACT_ATOMS: atom_id res chain seq x y z
N MET A 1 44.20 24.69 -25.21
CA MET A 1 43.86 23.25 -25.03
C MET A 1 43.51 22.82 -23.61
N LYS A 2 43.96 23.50 -22.53
CA LYS A 2 43.59 23.12 -21.14
C LYS A 2 42.10 23.37 -20.78
N TYR A 3 41.47 24.38 -21.37
CA TYR A 3 40.10 24.77 -21.04
C TYR A 3 39.00 23.88 -21.68
N ILE A 4 39.35 23.13 -22.73
CA ILE A 4 38.41 22.21 -23.41
C ILE A 4 38.14 20.98 -22.53
N TYR A 5 39.14 20.47 -21.81
CA TYR A 5 38.98 19.34 -20.90
C TYR A 5 38.07 19.67 -19.70
N LEU A 6 38.11 20.92 -19.20
CA LEU A 6 37.22 21.37 -18.12
C LEU A 6 35.75 21.44 -18.57
N LEU A 7 35.50 21.82 -19.83
CA LEU A 7 34.16 21.86 -20.41
C LEU A 7 33.56 20.46 -20.60
N ILE A 8 34.39 19.49 -21.02
CA ILE A 8 33.97 18.09 -21.19
C ILE A 8 33.69 17.42 -19.83
N ILE A 9 34.51 17.71 -18.81
CA ILE A 9 34.26 17.22 -17.45
C ILE A 9 32.96 17.81 -16.89
N GLY A 10 32.72 19.12 -17.08
CA GLY A 10 31.47 19.77 -16.65
C GLY A 10 30.20 19.20 -17.29
N LEU A 11 30.27 18.76 -18.56
CA LEU A 11 29.16 18.13 -19.27
C LEU A 11 28.87 16.69 -18.82
N LEU A 12 29.87 15.97 -18.31
CA LEU A 12 29.68 14.60 -17.80
C LEU A 12 29.02 14.57 -16.40
N ILE A 13 29.19 15.60 -15.59
CA ILE A 13 28.60 15.66 -14.23
C ILE A 13 27.10 15.98 -14.26
N THR A 14 26.60 16.63 -15.31
CA THR A 14 25.16 16.94 -15.46
C THR A 14 24.39 15.83 -16.15
N ALA A 15 25.06 14.89 -16.82
CA ALA A 15 24.43 13.73 -17.46
C ALA A 15 23.95 12.67 -16.44
N CYS A 16 24.41 12.72 -15.20
CA CYS A 16 23.88 11.93 -14.08
C CYS A 16 22.80 12.68 -13.29
N ALA A 17 22.05 13.59 -13.92
CA ALA A 17 20.73 13.93 -13.40
C ALA A 17 19.82 12.73 -13.68
N ASN A 18 19.88 11.73 -12.80
CA ASN A 18 18.87 10.68 -12.72
C ASN A 18 17.52 11.38 -12.69
N ARG A 19 16.83 11.37 -13.82
CA ARG A 19 15.43 11.74 -13.89
C ARG A 19 14.72 10.64 -13.11
N LYS A 20 14.63 10.79 -11.79
CA LYS A 20 13.67 10.05 -10.98
C LYS A 20 12.33 10.40 -11.61
N SER A 21 11.87 9.55 -12.51
CA SER A 21 10.48 9.54 -12.94
C SER A 21 9.73 9.28 -11.65
N TYR A 22 9.26 10.33 -10.99
CA TYR A 22 8.23 10.23 -9.97
C TYR A 22 7.02 9.61 -10.68
N GLN A 23 7.00 8.28 -10.71
CA GLN A 23 5.75 7.55 -10.74
C GLN A 23 5.12 7.93 -9.42
N ASP A 24 4.30 8.98 -9.44
CA ASP A 24 3.28 9.17 -8.44
C ASP A 24 2.62 7.81 -8.31
N TYR A 25 2.87 7.14 -7.18
CA TYR A 25 1.96 6.12 -6.73
C TYR A 25 0.65 6.88 -6.57
N VAL A 26 -0.19 6.82 -7.59
CA VAL A 26 -1.58 7.20 -7.43
C VAL A 26 -2.07 6.18 -6.41
N LEU A 27 -2.04 6.60 -5.14
CA LEU A 27 -2.81 6.03 -4.05
C LEU A 27 -4.24 5.99 -4.58
N HIS A 28 -4.58 4.88 -5.23
CA HIS A 28 -5.86 4.72 -5.85
C HIS A 28 -6.83 4.43 -4.72
N GLU A 29 -7.49 5.51 -4.29
CA GLU A 29 -8.69 5.50 -3.45
C GLU A 29 -8.42 5.10 -1.99
N SER A 30 -8.35 6.13 -1.14
CA SER A 30 -8.72 6.00 0.26
C SER A 30 -10.23 5.77 0.35
N GLY A 31 -10.64 4.52 0.54
CA GLY A 31 -12.05 4.19 0.78
C GLY A 31 -12.36 4.19 2.27
N ILE A 32 -13.51 4.73 2.68
CA ILE A 32 -14.01 4.47 4.03
C ILE A 32 -14.63 3.07 4.01
N THR A 33 -14.07 2.17 4.81
CA THR A 33 -14.60 0.83 5.03
C THR A 33 -15.22 0.77 6.43
N ALA A 34 -16.49 0.43 6.48
CA ALA A 34 -17.22 0.20 7.72
C ALA A 34 -16.93 -1.21 8.24
N LEU A 35 -16.27 -1.31 9.38
CA LEU A 35 -15.93 -2.56 10.06
C LEU A 35 -16.90 -2.80 11.19
N LYS A 36 -17.59 -3.93 11.17
CA LYS A 36 -18.36 -4.37 12.33
C LYS A 36 -17.42 -5.10 13.29
N LEU A 37 -17.08 -4.47 14.41
CA LEU A 37 -16.24 -5.06 15.44
C LEU A 37 -17.03 -6.14 16.20
N LYS A 38 -16.30 -7.07 16.85
CA LYS A 38 -16.90 -8.12 17.71
C LYS A 38 -17.79 -7.56 18.83
N SER A 39 -17.53 -6.34 19.29
CA SER A 39 -18.36 -5.62 20.26
C SER A 39 -19.73 -5.20 19.72
N GLY A 40 -19.99 -5.37 18.42
CA GLY A 40 -21.22 -4.93 17.74
C GLY A 40 -21.15 -3.51 17.21
N ASN A 41 -20.15 -2.72 17.61
CA ASN A 41 -19.93 -1.37 17.12
C ASN A 41 -19.39 -1.38 15.68
N THR A 42 -19.82 -0.41 14.89
CA THR A 42 -19.26 -0.16 13.55
C THR A 42 -18.16 0.89 13.66
N LEU A 43 -16.95 0.53 13.26
CA LEU A 43 -15.81 1.42 13.13
C LEU A 43 -15.61 1.77 11.65
N ASN A 44 -15.63 3.06 11.32
CA ASN A 44 -15.25 3.51 9.98
C ASN A 44 -13.75 3.71 9.95
N VAL A 45 -13.06 2.97 9.08
CA VAL A 45 -11.61 3.11 8.85
C VAL A 45 -11.36 3.58 7.44
N LEU A 46 -10.35 4.40 7.26
CA LEU A 46 -9.79 4.73 5.98
C LEU A 46 -8.87 3.58 5.56
N GLU A 47 -9.10 3.10 4.36
CA GLU A 47 -8.39 1.96 3.81
C GLU A 47 -7.58 2.42 2.60
N ILE A 48 -6.29 2.11 2.61
CA ILE A 48 -5.42 2.31 1.46
C ILE A 48 -5.61 1.12 0.53
N ARG A 49 -5.95 1.40 -0.73
CA ARG A 49 -6.05 0.39 -1.79
C ARG A 49 -4.97 0.67 -2.83
N TYR A 50 -4.37 -0.39 -3.36
CA TYR A 50 -3.36 -0.27 -4.40
C TYR A 50 -3.34 -1.52 -5.30
N PRO A 51 -3.18 -1.35 -6.62
CA PRO A 51 -2.98 -2.48 -7.50
C PRO A 51 -1.60 -3.11 -7.23
N PRO A 52 -1.47 -4.45 -7.28
CA PRO A 52 -0.17 -5.08 -7.21
C PRO A 52 0.62 -4.76 -8.49
N LYS A 53 1.79 -4.11 -8.36
CA LYS A 53 2.70 -3.83 -9.51
C LYS A 53 3.13 -5.11 -10.23
N LEU A 54 3.26 -6.20 -9.48
CA LEU A 54 3.58 -7.53 -9.97
C LEU A 54 2.42 -8.42 -9.57
N ALA A 55 1.68 -8.96 -10.54
CA ALA A 55 0.42 -9.69 -10.41
C ALA A 55 0.43 -10.97 -9.52
N LYS A 56 1.40 -11.12 -8.60
CA LYS A 56 1.64 -12.35 -7.84
C LYS A 56 1.79 -12.17 -6.33
N LYS A 57 1.85 -10.95 -5.79
CA LYS A 57 1.97 -10.75 -4.33
C LYS A 57 0.63 -10.36 -3.72
N ASP A 58 0.18 -11.19 -2.79
CA ASP A 58 -0.99 -10.98 -1.95
C ASP A 58 -0.49 -10.48 -0.59
N LEU A 59 -0.92 -9.28 -0.19
CA LEU A 59 -0.45 -8.68 1.07
C LEU A 59 -0.82 -9.54 2.27
N SER A 60 -1.96 -10.24 2.22
CA SER A 60 -2.35 -11.15 3.31
C SER A 60 -1.37 -12.31 3.47
N HIS A 61 -0.81 -12.81 2.36
CA HIS A 61 0.22 -13.86 2.36
C HIS A 61 1.55 -13.36 2.92
N GLU A 62 2.00 -12.16 2.53
CA GLU A 62 3.26 -11.59 3.05
C GLU A 62 3.14 -11.24 4.54
N MET A 63 1.99 -10.74 4.98
CA MET A 63 1.69 -10.55 6.39
C MET A 63 1.72 -11.87 7.17
N TYR A 64 1.16 -12.95 6.62
CA TYR A 64 1.22 -14.26 7.24
C TYR A 64 2.65 -14.77 7.45
N LYS A 65 3.54 -14.57 6.46
CA LYS A 65 4.94 -14.99 6.59
C LYS A 65 5.68 -14.27 7.72
N VAL A 66 5.40 -12.98 7.91
CA VAL A 66 6.14 -12.14 8.87
C VAL A 66 5.52 -12.17 10.27
N TYR A 67 4.19 -12.16 10.36
CA TYR A 67 3.47 -12.01 11.62
C TYR A 67 2.67 -13.25 12.02
N GLY A 68 2.67 -14.30 11.19
CA GLY A 68 1.91 -15.53 11.44
C GLY A 68 0.42 -15.40 11.11
N LYS A 69 -0.39 -16.30 11.66
CA LYS A 69 -1.83 -16.31 11.44
C LYS A 69 -2.48 -15.07 12.04
N TRP A 70 -3.44 -14.49 11.33
CA TRP A 70 -4.27 -13.38 11.80
C TRP A 70 -5.11 -13.76 13.03
N ASP A 71 -5.47 -12.77 13.84
CA ASP A 71 -6.26 -12.92 15.07
C ASP A 71 -7.77 -12.92 14.80
N ASP A 72 -8.21 -12.22 13.75
CA ASP A 72 -9.61 -12.15 13.37
C ASP A 72 -9.84 -12.04 11.87
N SER A 73 -11.07 -12.34 11.44
CA SER A 73 -11.48 -12.16 10.05
C SER A 73 -12.89 -11.57 9.98
N VAL A 74 -13.04 -10.47 9.25
CA VAL A 74 -14.32 -9.78 9.08
C VAL A 74 -14.77 -9.94 7.64
N SER A 75 -15.97 -10.50 7.44
CA SER A 75 -16.60 -10.50 6.13
C SER A 75 -17.00 -9.08 5.76
N ILE A 76 -16.52 -8.63 4.61
CA ILE A 76 -16.85 -7.34 4.00
C ILE A 76 -17.49 -7.59 2.64
N ASN A 77 -18.09 -6.57 2.02
CA ASN A 77 -18.75 -6.69 0.72
C ASN A 77 -17.72 -6.80 -0.43
N ARG A 78 -16.93 -7.87 -0.44
CA ARG A 78 -15.83 -8.20 -1.38
C ARG A 78 -15.65 -9.70 -1.51
N SER A 79 -14.83 -10.12 -2.49
CA SER A 79 -14.54 -11.55 -2.71
C SER A 79 -13.70 -12.19 -1.60
N LYS A 80 -12.83 -11.42 -0.94
CA LYS A 80 -12.02 -11.88 0.19
C LYS A 80 -12.43 -11.16 1.49
N PRO A 81 -12.36 -11.85 2.65
CA PRO A 81 -12.56 -11.20 3.93
C PRO A 81 -11.37 -10.30 4.27
N LEU A 82 -11.60 -9.39 5.21
CA LEU A 82 -10.57 -8.59 5.84
C LEU A 82 -9.93 -9.40 6.97
N LEU A 83 -8.64 -9.66 6.88
CA LEU A 83 -7.85 -10.39 7.88
C LEU A 83 -7.18 -9.40 8.81
N ILE A 84 -7.32 -9.60 10.13
CA ILE A 84 -6.89 -8.64 11.15
C ILE A 84 -5.79 -9.26 12.00
N TRP A 85 -4.64 -8.59 12.04
CA TRP A 85 -3.59 -8.82 13.03
C TRP A 85 -3.69 -7.73 14.09
N ASP A 86 -3.81 -8.15 15.34
CA ASP A 86 -3.91 -7.27 16.48
C ASP A 86 -2.61 -7.27 17.29
N ASN A 87 -2.34 -6.15 17.96
CA ASN A 87 -1.19 -5.99 18.83
C ASN A 87 0.18 -6.35 18.17
N ILE A 88 0.39 -5.96 16.91
CA ILE A 88 1.64 -6.23 16.19
C ILE A 88 2.61 -5.05 16.22
N LYS A 89 3.91 -5.35 16.26
CA LYS A 89 4.98 -4.36 16.13
C LYS A 89 5.32 -4.13 14.65
N LEU A 90 4.90 -2.99 14.10
CA LEU A 90 5.14 -2.63 12.69
C LEU A 90 6.45 -1.85 12.47
N LEU A 91 6.95 -1.17 13.50
CA LEU A 91 8.13 -0.29 13.40
C LEU A 91 9.22 -0.81 14.32
N SER A 92 10.44 -1.02 13.80
CA SER A 92 11.55 -1.54 14.61
C SER A 92 11.94 -0.60 15.76
N TRP A 93 11.85 0.71 15.52
CA TRP A 93 12.25 1.78 16.44
C TRP A 93 11.16 2.18 17.45
N SER A 94 9.94 1.67 17.34
CA SER A 94 8.85 1.91 18.29
C SER A 94 8.40 0.62 18.96
N ASN A 95 7.97 0.69 20.21
CA ASN A 95 7.30 -0.43 20.88
C ASN A 95 5.77 -0.29 20.85
N GLU A 96 5.25 0.76 20.20
CA GLU A 96 3.81 0.94 20.02
C GLU A 96 3.23 -0.26 19.24
N PRO A 97 2.21 -0.93 19.78
CA PRO A 97 1.50 -1.97 19.06
C PRO A 97 0.44 -1.37 18.13
N TYR A 98 0.20 -2.06 17.02
CA TYR A 98 -0.78 -1.67 16.02
C TYR A 98 -1.74 -2.81 15.71
N THR A 99 -2.94 -2.43 15.30
CA THR A 99 -3.87 -3.33 14.63
C THR A 99 -3.81 -3.03 13.14
N ILE A 100 -3.59 -4.04 12.31
CA ILE A 100 -3.67 -3.91 10.86
C ILE A 100 -4.70 -4.88 10.33
N GLY A 101 -5.59 -4.40 9.49
CA GLY A 101 -6.44 -5.30 8.71
C GLY A 101 -6.14 -5.18 7.24
N VAL A 102 -6.13 -6.32 6.58
CA VAL A 102 -5.64 -6.49 5.21
C VAL A 102 -6.65 -7.28 4.41
N SER A 103 -6.90 -6.86 3.18
CA SER A 103 -7.72 -7.61 2.23
C SER A 103 -7.09 -7.56 0.84
N GLY A 104 -7.62 -8.38 -0.05
CA GLY A 104 -7.51 -8.15 -1.48
C GLY A 104 -8.87 -8.28 -2.13
N ASP A 105 -8.99 -7.89 -3.38
CA ASP A 105 -10.20 -8.13 -4.16
C ASP A 105 -9.86 -8.15 -5.65
N ASN A 106 -10.73 -8.82 -6.40
CA ASN A 106 -10.66 -8.85 -7.86
C ASN A 106 -11.95 -8.22 -8.38
N TYR A 107 -11.85 -7.09 -9.09
CA TYR A 107 -13.01 -6.49 -9.73
C TYR A 107 -12.82 -6.36 -11.24
N LYS A 108 -13.91 -6.57 -11.98
CA LYS A 108 -13.91 -6.41 -13.44
C LYS A 108 -14.20 -4.96 -13.80
N ALA A 109 -13.17 -4.22 -14.17
CA ALA A 109 -13.30 -2.85 -14.66
C ALA A 109 -13.67 -2.83 -16.15
N LYS A 110 -14.54 -1.90 -16.53
CA LYS A 110 -14.81 -1.59 -17.94
C LYS A 110 -13.59 -0.89 -18.52
N THR A 111 -13.05 -1.42 -19.63
CA THR A 111 -11.97 -0.78 -20.38
C THR A 111 -12.53 -0.14 -21.66
N TYR A 112 -11.77 -0.13 -22.75
CA TYR A 112 -12.20 0.43 -24.02
C TYR A 112 -13.18 -0.50 -24.77
N LYS A 113 -13.95 0.05 -25.71
CA LYS A 113 -14.81 -0.75 -26.59
C LYS A 113 -14.04 -1.12 -27.85
N ILE A 114 -14.05 -2.41 -28.21
CA ILE A 114 -13.54 -2.91 -29.50
C ILE A 114 -14.76 -3.38 -30.29
N ASN A 115 -14.95 -2.89 -31.52
CA ASN A 115 -16.08 -3.27 -32.38
C ASN A 115 -17.45 -3.14 -31.69
N LYS A 116 -17.69 -2.03 -30.99
CA LYS A 116 -18.90 -1.74 -30.19
C LYS A 116 -19.15 -2.67 -28.99
N LYS A 117 -18.28 -3.64 -28.71
CA LYS A 117 -18.37 -4.52 -27.55
C LYS A 117 -17.52 -3.99 -26.39
N GLN A 118 -18.12 -3.89 -25.21
CA GLN A 118 -17.44 -3.50 -23.98
C GLN A 118 -16.41 -4.56 -23.59
N GLN A 119 -15.15 -4.16 -23.48
CA GLN A 119 -14.11 -5.01 -22.91
C GLN A 119 -14.09 -4.82 -21.38
N TYR A 120 -13.74 -5.90 -20.69
CA TYR A 120 -13.56 -5.91 -19.25
C TYR A 120 -12.18 -6.45 -18.93
N HIS A 121 -11.52 -5.85 -17.96
CA HIS A 121 -10.25 -6.34 -17.43
C HIS A 121 -10.40 -6.62 -15.94
N GLU A 122 -9.85 -7.74 -15.49
CA GLU A 122 -9.80 -8.05 -14.07
C GLU A 122 -8.67 -7.25 -13.43
N ILE A 123 -9.02 -6.43 -12.45
CA ILE A 123 -8.08 -5.66 -11.65
C ILE A 123 -8.05 -6.29 -10.27
N ASN A 124 -6.88 -6.75 -9.88
CA ASN A 124 -6.62 -7.19 -8.52
C ASN A 124 -6.13 -5.97 -7.72
N TYR A 125 -6.54 -5.83 -6.48
CA TYR A 125 -5.92 -4.89 -5.56
C TYR A 125 -5.63 -5.55 -4.22
N ASN A 126 -4.62 -5.01 -3.54
CA ASN A 126 -4.38 -5.22 -2.12
C ASN A 126 -4.87 -4.00 -1.36
N SER A 127 -5.25 -4.19 -0.11
CA SER A 127 -5.68 -3.11 0.73
C SER A 127 -5.36 -3.32 2.19
N PHE A 128 -5.22 -2.22 2.92
CA PHE A 128 -5.03 -2.26 4.37
C PHE A 128 -5.56 -1.01 5.08
N PHE A 129 -5.92 -1.17 6.35
CA PHE A 129 -6.12 -0.09 7.31
C PHE A 129 -5.22 -0.31 8.53
N ILE A 130 -4.91 0.75 9.28
CA ILE A 130 -4.08 0.65 10.48
C ILE A 130 -4.71 1.45 11.61
N LEU A 131 -4.76 0.85 12.80
CA LEU A 131 -5.12 1.50 14.06
C LEU A 131 -3.92 1.49 15.01
N ASN A 132 -3.76 2.56 15.80
CA ASN A 132 -2.81 2.56 16.93
C ASN A 132 -3.38 1.79 18.14
N ALA A 133 -2.62 1.72 19.24
CA ALA A 133 -3.04 1.03 20.46
C ALA A 133 -4.32 1.60 21.11
N LYS A 134 -4.71 2.84 20.74
CA LYS A 134 -5.94 3.49 21.20
C LYS A 134 -7.14 3.18 20.29
N GLY A 135 -6.95 2.40 19.23
CA GLY A 135 -7.97 2.11 18.23
C GLY A 135 -8.24 3.27 17.25
N GLU A 136 -7.34 4.26 17.19
CA GLU A 136 -7.48 5.40 16.29
C GLU A 136 -6.87 5.10 14.92
N ASP A 137 -7.59 5.46 13.87
CA ASP A 137 -7.08 5.40 12.49
C ASP A 137 -5.95 6.41 12.29
N ILE A 138 -4.75 5.89 12.02
CA ILE A 138 -3.54 6.69 11.86
C ILE A 138 -3.37 7.22 10.44
N ILE A 139 -4.09 6.68 9.46
CA ILE A 139 -3.95 7.09 8.05
C ILE A 139 -4.56 8.49 7.85
N LEU A 140 -5.57 8.85 8.66
CA LEU A 140 -6.18 10.18 8.68
C LEU A 140 -5.25 11.30 9.16
N LYS A 141 -4.15 10.98 9.85
CA LYS A 141 -3.24 11.99 10.43
C LYS A 141 -1.99 12.15 9.54
N HIS A 142 -1.57 13.39 9.29
CA HIS A 142 -0.26 13.62 8.65
C HIS A 142 0.84 13.47 9.70
N SER A 143 1.58 12.36 9.66
CA SER A 143 2.70 12.10 10.57
C SER A 143 3.81 11.26 9.91
N ALA A 144 5.04 11.45 10.38
CA ALA A 144 6.19 10.64 9.97
C ALA A 144 6.02 9.15 10.36
N GLU A 145 5.26 8.88 11.41
CA GLU A 145 4.88 7.54 11.85
C GLU A 145 4.00 6.84 10.81
N LYS A 146 2.93 7.52 10.33
CA LYS A 146 2.08 7.00 9.25
C LYS A 146 2.92 6.67 8.02
N ASP A 147 3.76 7.59 7.58
CA ASP A 147 4.60 7.38 6.40
C ASP A 147 5.56 6.20 6.61
N SER A 148 6.13 6.05 7.80
CA SER A 148 6.99 4.91 8.16
C SER A 148 6.24 3.57 8.12
N ILE A 149 4.99 3.52 8.57
CA ILE A 149 4.20 2.29 8.58
C ILE A 149 3.76 1.89 7.17
N ILE A 150 3.24 2.85 6.38
CA ILE A 150 2.95 2.63 4.96
C ILE A 150 4.20 2.11 4.26
N ASN A 151 5.35 2.67 4.64
CA ASN A 151 6.64 2.26 4.12
C ASN A 151 7.02 0.83 4.53
N THR A 152 6.80 0.41 5.77
CA THR A 152 6.99 -1.00 6.16
C THR A 152 6.12 -1.92 5.30
N ILE A 153 4.84 -1.60 5.13
CA ILE A 153 3.89 -2.45 4.41
C ILE A 153 4.26 -2.59 2.93
N PHE A 154 4.62 -1.48 2.26
CA PHE A 154 5.07 -1.55 0.88
C PHE A 154 6.42 -2.26 0.72
N ASN A 155 7.30 -2.22 1.73
CA ASN A 155 8.55 -3.00 1.69
C ASN A 155 8.30 -4.51 1.78
N LEU A 156 7.29 -4.96 2.54
CA LEU A 156 6.88 -6.38 2.57
C LEU A 156 6.49 -6.88 1.17
N MET A 157 5.92 -6.00 0.36
CA MET A 157 5.50 -6.29 -1.00
C MET A 157 6.63 -6.16 -2.03
N GLU A 158 7.89 -5.95 -1.59
CA GLU A 158 9.07 -5.65 -2.42
C GLU A 158 8.82 -4.52 -3.43
N PHE A 159 8.14 -3.45 -3.01
CA PHE A 159 8.13 -2.24 -3.83
C PHE A 159 9.54 -1.61 -3.78
N ASP A 160 10.28 -1.73 -4.88
CA ASP A 160 11.50 -0.95 -5.07
C ASP A 160 11.14 0.56 -5.08
N ARG A 161 11.75 1.28 -4.13
CA ARG A 161 11.59 2.71 -3.87
C ARG A 161 12.73 3.55 -4.45
N SER A 162 13.40 3.09 -5.50
CA SER A 162 14.26 3.97 -6.31
C SER A 162 13.55 5.25 -6.83
N ILE A 163 12.26 5.42 -6.52
CA ILE A 163 11.39 6.55 -6.79
C ILE A 163 10.57 6.95 -5.53
N ILE A 164 11.23 7.27 -4.41
CA ILE A 164 10.76 8.28 -3.45
C ILE A 164 11.93 9.25 -3.20
#